data_AF-A0A937USA6-F1
#
_entry.id   AF-A0A937USA6-F1
#
_cell.length_a   1.000
_cell.length_b   1.000
_cell.length_c   1.000
_cell.angle_alpha   90.00
_cell.angle_beta   90.00
_cell.angle_gamma   90.00
#
_symmetry.space_group_name_H-M   'P 1'
#
loop_
_entity.id
_entity.type
_entity.pdbx_description
1 polymer ?
#
loop_
_entity_poly.entity_id
_entity_poly.type
_entity_poly.pdbx_seq_one_letter_code
_entity_poly.pdbx_strand_id
1 'polypeptide(L)'
;MRARPVRAPRTSAVTRLVEAARRAWPRVPRAAVWVLVAVALVIGGTLLTVGRADGDDETVRPEAARAVSDLPAPAPQWRLESFLDAVVEVPASWGYAPAPASDWCAATEQPRVFPEQPYVNTRGPGAPVLMIACPPTGAAPDLHGGDVPREHWAPHVWFAATPAAGGVEEVPDGRVSTEGWTRLVRTVGSAKVFVLTDDAHLGEAERIIASARQSAVDQHGCAASSPIQAGRFVSPPAPFDLARLDTVDSVAVCHYDLSRPVGTPGLLASHELGGAGATALLAAIQAAPVGGGPDTPDTCVTERWGDTGIVLRLTADGSSREAYVYYDWCFGNGIDDGTTRRALTPENCGPLWSGRVVVWSGSGAPFAACDPAAVSGKA
;
A
#
# COMPACT_ATOMS: atom_id res chain seq x y z
N MET A 1 23.56 66.51 17.28
CA MET A 1 23.32 65.43 16.30
C MET A 1 24.67 64.83 15.88
N ARG A 2 24.98 63.60 16.32
CA ARG A 2 26.10 62.79 15.82
C ARG A 2 25.54 61.43 15.44
N ALA A 3 25.64 61.06 14.17
CA ALA A 3 25.16 59.79 13.65
C ALA A 3 26.04 58.64 14.19
N ARG A 4 25.42 57.61 14.76
CA ARG A 4 26.08 56.36 15.13
C ARG A 4 26.29 55.50 13.87
N PRO A 5 27.44 54.82 13.72
CA PRO A 5 27.68 53.93 12.59
C PRO A 5 26.88 52.63 12.73
N VAL A 6 26.27 52.20 11.63
CA VAL A 6 25.56 50.93 11.48
C VAL A 6 26.58 49.78 11.45
N ARG A 7 26.39 48.80 12.34
CA ARG A 7 27.22 47.59 12.43
C ARG A 7 26.75 46.58 11.38
N ALA A 8 27.65 46.12 10.51
CA ALA A 8 27.35 45.08 9.53
C ALA A 8 26.98 43.74 10.21
N PRO A 9 26.08 42.94 9.61
CA PRO A 9 25.64 41.66 10.18
C PRO A 9 26.78 40.64 10.22
N ARG A 10 26.88 39.93 11.33
CA ARG A 10 27.77 38.78 11.50
C ARG A 10 27.27 37.64 10.61
N THR A 11 28.05 37.30 9.58
CA THR A 11 27.89 36.06 8.80
C THR A 11 28.04 34.85 9.71
N SER A 12 27.06 33.94 9.67
CA SER A 12 27.01 32.75 10.50
C SER A 12 28.10 31.75 10.12
N ALA A 13 28.53 30.93 11.07
CA ALA A 13 29.57 29.91 10.88
C ALA A 13 29.23 28.89 9.77
N VAL A 14 27.95 28.75 9.43
CA VAL A 14 27.44 27.84 8.40
C VAL A 14 27.89 28.27 6.99
N THR A 15 27.98 29.57 6.71
CA THR A 15 28.39 30.06 5.38
C THR A 15 29.87 29.78 5.09
N ARG A 16 30.72 29.68 6.13
CA ARG A 16 32.15 29.41 5.97
C ARG A 16 32.47 27.93 5.67
N LEU A 17 31.62 27.01 6.12
CA LEU A 17 31.80 25.57 5.84
C LEU A 17 31.46 25.21 4.38
N VAL A 18 30.47 25.88 3.79
CA VAL A 18 30.07 25.65 2.38
C VAL A 18 31.12 26.20 1.40
N GLU A 19 31.79 27.31 1.72
CA GLU A 19 32.88 27.84 0.89
C GLU A 19 34.19 27.05 0.99
N ALA A 20 34.43 26.35 2.11
CA ALA A 20 35.60 25.47 2.26
C ALA A 20 35.45 24.18 1.45
N ALA A 21 34.24 23.60 1.42
CA ALA A 21 33.96 22.37 0.66
C ALA A 21 34.08 22.56 -0.86
N ARG A 22 33.79 23.75 -1.40
CA ARG A 22 33.91 24.05 -2.84
C ARG A 22 35.36 24.19 -3.33
N ARG A 23 36.34 24.38 -2.45
CA ARG A 23 37.76 24.52 -2.84
C ARG A 23 38.55 23.21 -2.84
N ALA A 24 37.97 22.11 -2.35
CA ALA A 24 38.67 20.83 -2.18
C ALA A 24 38.45 19.80 -3.30
N TRP A 25 37.72 20.15 -4.37
CA TRP A 25 37.56 19.24 -5.50
C TRP A 25 38.65 19.45 -6.57
N PRO A 26 39.56 18.49 -6.77
CA PRO A 26 40.55 18.57 -7.82
C PRO A 26 39.85 18.47 -9.18
N ARG A 27 40.14 19.44 -10.05
CA ARG A 27 39.73 19.44 -11.46
C ARG A 27 40.45 18.29 -12.17
N VAL A 28 39.71 17.25 -12.56
CA VAL A 28 40.22 16.20 -13.44
C VAL A 28 40.30 16.78 -14.87
N PRO A 29 41.48 16.86 -15.50
CA PRO A 29 41.59 17.38 -16.85
C PRO A 29 41.03 16.37 -17.86
N ARG A 30 40.11 16.84 -18.70
CA ARG A 30 39.66 16.14 -19.91
C ARG A 30 40.73 16.29 -20.98
N ALA A 31 41.62 15.31 -21.11
CA ALA A 31 42.54 15.20 -22.22
C ALA A 31 42.66 13.74 -22.69
N ALA A 32 42.17 13.51 -23.90
CA ALA A 32 42.63 12.56 -24.91
C ALA A 32 43.21 11.20 -24.46
N VAL A 33 42.48 10.12 -24.76
CA VAL A 33 43.11 8.87 -25.23
C VAL A 33 42.33 8.37 -26.45
N TRP A 34 42.95 8.56 -27.62
CA TRP A 34 42.66 7.82 -28.84
C TRP A 34 43.52 6.55 -28.88
N VAL A 35 43.09 5.59 -29.72
CA VAL A 35 43.89 4.60 -30.48
C VAL A 35 43.80 3.11 -30.06
N LEU A 36 42.96 2.40 -30.85
CA LEU A 36 43.14 1.15 -31.62
C LEU A 36 43.23 -0.26 -30.98
N VAL A 37 42.29 -1.09 -31.45
CA VAL A 37 42.41 -2.40 -32.15
C VAL A 37 42.97 -3.61 -31.37
N ALA A 38 42.16 -4.68 -31.24
CA ALA A 38 42.38 -5.96 -31.92
C ALA A 38 41.28 -7.02 -31.67
N VAL A 39 40.84 -7.56 -32.79
CA VAL A 39 40.12 -8.82 -33.10
C VAL A 39 40.42 -10.00 -32.16
N ALA A 40 39.35 -10.70 -31.73
CA ALA A 40 39.38 -12.15 -31.57
C ALA A 40 38.00 -12.74 -31.91
N LEU A 41 37.93 -13.30 -33.12
CA LEU A 41 36.95 -14.29 -33.57
C LEU A 41 37.03 -15.52 -32.65
N VAL A 42 35.90 -15.94 -32.06
CA VAL A 42 35.69 -17.35 -31.73
C VAL A 42 34.39 -17.80 -32.35
N ILE A 43 34.60 -18.64 -33.35
CA ILE A 43 33.66 -19.53 -34.04
C ILE A 43 33.28 -20.66 -33.08
N GLY A 44 32.00 -21.02 -33.04
CA GLY A 44 31.49 -22.23 -32.38
C GLY A 44 30.18 -21.95 -31.67
N GLY A 45 29.06 -22.60 -31.95
CA GLY A 45 28.79 -23.72 -32.84
C GLY A 45 27.27 -23.90 -32.80
N THR A 46 26.73 -24.16 -33.97
CA THR A 46 25.32 -24.41 -34.30
C THR A 46 24.75 -25.58 -33.51
N LEU A 47 23.64 -25.37 -32.79
CA LEU A 47 22.58 -26.37 -32.64
C LEU A 47 21.23 -25.69 -32.90
N LEU A 48 20.89 -25.65 -34.19
CA LEU A 48 19.54 -25.48 -34.69
C LEU A 48 18.78 -26.78 -34.41
N THR A 49 18.02 -26.83 -33.31
CA THR A 49 16.93 -27.81 -33.17
C THR A 49 15.68 -27.22 -33.81
N VAL A 50 15.50 -27.52 -35.09
CA VAL A 50 14.22 -27.38 -35.77
C VAL A 50 13.35 -28.55 -35.30
N GLY A 51 12.51 -28.31 -34.30
CA GLY A 51 11.36 -29.15 -33.99
C GLY A 51 10.15 -28.63 -34.75
N ARG A 52 9.65 -29.40 -35.72
CA ARG A 52 8.42 -29.12 -36.46
C ARG A 52 7.41 -30.22 -36.11
N ALA A 53 6.20 -29.77 -35.73
CA ALA A 53 4.91 -30.46 -35.72
C ALA A 53 4.70 -31.64 -34.75
N ASP A 54 3.81 -31.44 -33.76
CA ASP A 54 2.47 -32.03 -33.62
C ASP A 54 1.72 -31.12 -32.62
N GLY A 55 0.47 -30.69 -32.80
CA GLY A 55 -0.69 -31.52 -33.12
C GLY A 55 -1.23 -32.07 -31.80
N ASP A 56 -2.26 -31.40 -31.25
CA ASP A 56 -3.09 -31.86 -30.12
C ASP A 56 -2.41 -32.04 -28.74
N ASP A 57 -2.45 -31.00 -27.91
CA ASP A 57 -3.13 -31.08 -26.62
C ASP A 57 -3.26 -29.64 -26.09
N GLU A 58 -4.47 -29.08 -26.18
CA GLU A 58 -4.87 -27.95 -25.35
C GLU A 58 -4.92 -28.50 -23.93
N THR A 59 -3.74 -28.63 -23.31
CA THR A 59 -3.62 -29.02 -21.92
C THR A 59 -4.44 -28.03 -21.13
N VAL A 60 -5.62 -28.48 -20.69
CA VAL A 60 -6.48 -27.84 -19.71
C VAL A 60 -5.55 -27.42 -18.59
N ARG A 61 -5.16 -26.14 -18.62
CA ARG A 61 -4.28 -25.58 -17.60
C ARG A 61 -5.10 -25.71 -16.32
N PRO A 62 -4.60 -26.41 -15.29
CA PRO A 62 -5.40 -26.67 -14.11
C PRO A 62 -5.89 -25.34 -13.58
N GLU A 63 -7.21 -25.18 -13.62
CA GLU A 63 -7.92 -24.09 -12.95
C GLU A 63 -7.35 -24.04 -11.54
N ALA A 64 -6.70 -22.92 -11.20
CA ALA A 64 -5.94 -22.84 -9.97
C ALA A 64 -6.90 -23.11 -8.81
N ALA A 65 -6.75 -24.26 -8.18
CA ALA A 65 -7.56 -24.65 -7.05
C ALA A 65 -7.55 -23.51 -6.04
N ARG A 66 -8.74 -23.15 -5.53
CA ARG A 66 -8.94 -22.07 -4.57
C ARG A 66 -7.85 -22.15 -3.50
N ALA A 67 -7.04 -21.10 -3.39
CA ALA A 67 -6.18 -20.94 -2.22
C ALA A 67 -7.12 -20.78 -1.01
N VAL A 68 -7.32 -21.86 -0.27
CA VAL A 68 -8.17 -21.87 0.92
C VAL A 68 -7.36 -21.23 2.03
N SER A 69 -7.98 -20.28 2.73
CA SER A 69 -7.39 -19.73 3.94
C SER A 69 -7.35 -20.82 5.01
N ASP A 70 -6.17 -21.14 5.51
CA ASP A 70 -5.99 -22.05 6.65
C ASP A 70 -6.18 -21.34 8.00
N LEU A 71 -6.63 -20.08 7.97
CA LEU A 71 -6.83 -19.31 9.19
C LEU A 71 -8.06 -19.83 9.96
N PRO A 72 -7.93 -20.02 11.29
CA PRO A 72 -9.10 -20.28 12.10
C PRO A 72 -10.03 -19.08 12.06
N ALA A 73 -11.34 -19.35 12.09
CA ALA A 73 -12.35 -18.29 12.22
C ALA A 73 -12.04 -17.43 13.46
N PRO A 74 -12.22 -16.10 13.37
CA PRO A 74 -12.02 -15.24 14.53
C PRO A 74 -13.04 -15.58 15.61
N ALA A 75 -12.69 -15.27 16.86
CA ALA A 75 -13.63 -15.41 17.96
C ALA A 75 -14.89 -14.54 17.77
N PRO A 76 -16.02 -14.87 18.43
CA PRO A 76 -17.23 -14.06 18.36
C PRO A 76 -16.96 -12.59 18.70
N GLN A 77 -17.48 -11.66 17.88
CA GLN A 77 -17.27 -10.21 17.98
C GLN A 77 -15.85 -9.72 17.64
N TRP A 78 -15.00 -10.57 17.07
CA TRP A 78 -13.69 -10.21 16.54
C TRP A 78 -13.69 -10.39 15.02
N ARG A 79 -12.81 -9.67 14.34
CA ARG A 79 -12.51 -9.83 12.91
C ARG A 79 -11.01 -9.93 12.69
N LEU A 80 -10.62 -10.43 11.53
CA LEU A 80 -9.21 -10.53 11.16
C LEU A 80 -8.80 -9.30 10.34
N GLU A 81 -7.61 -8.79 10.63
CA GLU A 81 -6.94 -7.73 9.88
C GLU A 81 -5.60 -8.26 9.37
N SER A 82 -5.26 -7.93 8.13
CA SER A 82 -4.07 -8.45 7.45
C SER A 82 -3.16 -7.33 6.98
N PHE A 83 -1.85 -7.53 7.12
CA PHE A 83 -0.82 -6.66 6.57
C PHE A 83 0.45 -7.48 6.33
N LEU A 84 0.92 -7.44 5.09
CA LEU A 84 1.97 -8.28 4.51
C LEU A 84 1.62 -9.75 4.69
N ASP A 85 2.36 -10.46 5.53
CA ASP A 85 2.13 -11.84 5.92
C ASP A 85 1.69 -11.95 7.40
N ALA A 86 1.33 -10.85 8.06
CA ALA A 86 0.78 -10.85 9.40
C ALA A 86 -0.74 -10.74 9.38
N VAL A 87 -1.38 -11.51 10.27
CA VAL A 87 -2.82 -11.49 10.52
C VAL A 87 -3.05 -11.33 12.02
N VAL A 88 -4.01 -10.51 12.41
CA VAL A 88 -4.35 -10.24 13.80
C VAL A 88 -5.86 -10.17 14.00
N GLU A 89 -6.35 -10.62 15.15
CA GLU A 89 -7.75 -10.41 15.55
C GLU A 89 -7.90 -9.03 16.18
N VAL A 90 -8.92 -8.28 15.74
CA VAL A 90 -9.31 -6.98 16.30
C VAL A 90 -10.80 -7.02 16.65
N PRO A 91 -11.27 -6.34 17.71
CA PRO A 91 -12.70 -6.28 18.00
C PRO A 91 -13.47 -5.72 16.81
N ALA A 92 -14.56 -6.37 16.45
CA ALA A 92 -15.39 -5.99 15.30
C ALA A 92 -16.04 -4.60 15.49
N SER A 93 -16.14 -4.12 16.72
CA SER A 93 -16.61 -2.78 17.07
C SER A 93 -15.61 -1.66 16.76
N TRP A 94 -14.31 -1.97 16.62
CA TRP A 94 -13.31 -0.94 16.33
C TRP A 94 -13.49 -0.45 14.90
N GLY A 95 -13.55 0.88 14.73
CA GLY A 95 -13.72 1.51 13.43
C GLY A 95 -12.42 1.49 12.61
N TYR A 96 -12.45 2.21 11.49
CA TYR A 96 -11.26 2.51 10.69
C TYR A 96 -11.07 4.03 10.68
N ALA A 97 -9.85 4.48 10.96
CA ALA A 97 -9.51 5.91 10.90
C ALA A 97 -8.02 6.12 10.65
N PRO A 98 -7.61 7.25 10.04
CA PRO A 98 -6.20 7.61 9.94
C PRO A 98 -5.67 8.06 11.31
N ALA A 99 -4.56 7.47 11.74
CA ALA A 99 -3.83 8.01 12.89
C ALA A 99 -3.25 9.39 12.56
N PRO A 100 -3.27 10.35 13.50
CA PRO A 100 -2.51 11.59 13.39
C PRO A 100 -1.03 11.29 13.15
N ALA A 101 -0.34 12.11 12.37
CA ALA A 101 1.10 11.96 12.17
C ALA A 101 1.83 13.21 12.66
N SER A 102 3.10 13.35 12.28
CA SER A 102 3.95 14.49 12.65
C SER A 102 3.40 15.85 12.23
N ASP A 103 2.39 15.88 11.35
CA ASP A 103 1.67 17.05 10.89
C ASP A 103 0.37 17.34 11.66
N TRP A 104 0.16 16.73 12.83
CA TRP A 104 -1.06 16.84 13.64
C TRP A 104 -1.53 18.28 13.86
N CYS A 105 -0.61 19.24 14.01
CA CYS A 105 -0.92 20.65 14.26
C CYS A 105 -1.56 21.36 13.05
N ALA A 106 -1.50 20.76 11.86
CA ALA A 106 -2.22 21.27 10.68
C ALA A 106 -3.73 21.01 10.76
N ALA A 107 -4.16 20.12 11.64
CA ALA A 107 -5.54 19.65 11.75
C ALA A 107 -6.30 20.19 12.98
N THR A 108 -5.65 20.94 13.88
CA THR A 108 -6.22 21.30 15.20
C THR A 108 -7.46 22.20 15.13
N GLU A 109 -7.67 22.91 14.03
CA GLU A 109 -8.89 23.72 13.82
C GLU A 109 -10.08 22.90 13.28
N GLN A 110 -9.89 21.61 13.05
CA GLN A 110 -10.89 20.72 12.46
C GLN A 110 -11.29 19.64 13.49
N PRO A 111 -12.43 19.81 14.21
CA PRO A 111 -12.82 18.95 15.33
C PRO A 111 -13.14 17.49 14.97
N ARG A 112 -12.99 17.07 13.70
CA ARG A 112 -13.25 15.69 13.24
C ARG A 112 -11.99 14.95 12.77
N VAL A 113 -10.80 15.49 12.99
CA VAL A 113 -9.56 14.87 12.47
C VAL A 113 -8.98 13.84 13.46
N PHE A 114 -9.29 13.95 14.74
CA PHE A 114 -8.79 13.03 15.77
C PHE A 114 -9.86 11.97 16.12
N PRO A 115 -9.57 10.68 15.94
CA PRO A 115 -10.51 9.63 16.35
C PRO A 115 -10.69 9.61 17.87
N GLU A 116 -11.94 9.56 18.33
CA GLU A 116 -12.28 9.48 19.77
C GLU A 116 -12.59 8.05 20.23
N GLN A 117 -12.80 7.13 19.29
CA GLN A 117 -13.14 5.73 19.55
C GLN A 117 -11.99 4.82 19.11
N PRO A 118 -11.84 3.62 19.70
CA PRO A 118 -10.85 2.67 19.26
C PRO A 118 -10.96 2.31 17.77
N TYR A 119 -9.82 2.21 17.09
CA TYR A 119 -9.80 2.06 15.63
C TYR A 119 -8.61 1.23 15.11
N VAL A 120 -8.73 0.74 13.88
CA VAL A 120 -7.59 0.23 13.12
C VAL A 120 -7.10 1.31 12.19
N ASN A 121 -5.81 1.61 12.27
CA ASN A 121 -5.19 2.66 11.48
C ASN A 121 -5.25 2.31 9.98
N THR A 122 -5.82 3.22 9.20
CA THR A 122 -5.86 3.12 7.74
C THR A 122 -4.65 3.77 7.08
N ARG A 123 -3.90 4.62 7.81
CA ARG A 123 -2.72 5.31 7.30
C ARG A 123 -1.66 4.27 6.93
N GLY A 124 -1.50 4.04 5.63
CA GLY A 124 -0.54 3.07 5.11
C GLY A 124 0.90 3.55 5.23
N PRO A 125 1.89 2.66 5.00
CA PRO A 125 3.32 2.97 5.10
C PRO A 125 3.81 4.07 4.13
N GLY A 126 3.01 4.44 3.11
CA GLY A 126 3.30 5.52 2.17
C GLY A 126 2.35 6.71 2.26
N ALA A 127 1.50 6.79 3.28
CA ALA A 127 0.56 7.90 3.39
C ALA A 127 1.32 9.23 3.55
N PRO A 128 0.99 10.26 2.76
CA PRO A 128 1.69 11.53 2.82
C PRO A 128 1.52 12.20 4.19
N VAL A 129 2.57 12.90 4.62
CA VAL A 129 2.55 13.81 5.76
C VAL A 129 2.93 15.19 5.27
N LEU A 130 2.29 16.23 5.81
CA LEU A 130 2.67 17.60 5.50
C LEU A 130 4.04 17.90 6.11
N MET A 131 4.87 18.63 5.37
CA MET A 131 6.18 19.12 5.83
C MET A 131 5.99 20.34 6.74
N ILE A 132 5.35 20.14 7.89
CA ILE A 132 5.05 21.16 8.89
C ILE A 132 5.77 20.83 10.19
N ALA A 133 6.44 21.82 10.78
CA ALA A 133 7.13 21.67 12.05
C ALA A 133 6.14 21.90 13.21
N CYS A 134 5.48 20.82 13.66
CA CYS A 134 4.65 20.89 14.85
C CYS A 134 5.51 21.01 16.12
N PRO A 135 5.08 21.78 17.14
CA PRO A 135 5.82 21.92 18.38
C PRO A 135 6.00 20.55 19.06
N PRO A 136 7.20 20.22 19.57
CA PRO A 136 7.39 19.00 20.32
C PRO A 136 6.58 19.08 21.62
N THR A 137 5.92 17.99 21.98
CA THR A 137 5.12 17.90 23.21
C THR A 137 5.97 17.52 24.42
N GLY A 138 7.17 16.98 24.20
CA GLY A 138 8.11 16.59 25.25
C GLY A 138 7.69 15.34 26.02
N ALA A 139 6.67 14.61 25.57
CA ALA A 139 6.21 13.37 26.17
C ALA A 139 7.17 12.22 25.80
N ALA A 140 8.19 11.99 26.63
CA ALA A 140 9.08 10.84 26.48
C ALA A 140 8.64 9.68 27.41
N PRO A 141 8.59 8.43 26.92
CA PRO A 141 8.76 8.01 25.52
C PRO A 141 7.54 8.37 24.65
N ASP A 142 7.79 8.71 23.38
CA ASP A 142 6.72 8.88 22.38
C ASP A 142 6.14 7.50 22.02
N LEU A 143 5.01 7.19 22.66
CA LEU A 143 4.30 5.93 22.44
C LEU A 143 3.53 5.93 21.11
N HIS A 144 3.01 7.08 20.69
CA HIS A 144 2.21 7.19 19.46
C HIS A 144 3.10 7.25 18.21
N GLY A 145 4.22 7.94 18.30
CA GLY A 145 5.03 8.36 17.16
C GLY A 145 4.57 9.73 16.64
N GLY A 146 5.53 10.53 16.18
CA GLY A 146 5.29 11.84 15.56
C GLY A 146 5.01 12.97 16.55
N ASP A 147 5.37 12.81 17.83
CA ASP A 147 5.18 13.81 18.89
C ASP A 147 3.73 14.31 19.02
N VAL A 148 2.75 13.45 18.72
CA VAL A 148 1.32 13.79 18.82
C VAL A 148 0.93 14.00 20.29
N PRO A 149 0.24 15.11 20.67
CA PRO A 149 -0.23 15.33 22.04
C PRO A 149 -1.17 14.24 22.55
N ARG A 150 -1.08 13.89 23.84
CA ARG A 150 -1.85 12.79 24.44
C ARG A 150 -3.36 13.01 24.42
N GLU A 151 -3.80 14.26 24.47
CA GLU A 151 -5.20 14.65 24.32
C GLU A 151 -5.80 14.28 22.95
N HIS A 152 -4.96 13.89 21.99
CA HIS A 152 -5.35 13.41 20.66
C HIS A 152 -5.14 11.91 20.47
N TRP A 153 -4.75 11.19 21.52
CA TRP A 153 -4.57 9.74 21.46
C TRP A 153 -5.90 9.02 21.67
N ALA A 154 -6.11 7.95 20.91
CA ALA A 154 -7.14 6.96 21.14
C ALA A 154 -6.55 5.56 20.96
N PRO A 155 -7.09 4.52 21.60
CA PRO A 155 -6.60 3.15 21.41
C PRO A 155 -6.65 2.75 19.94
N HIS A 156 -5.57 2.20 19.40
CA HIS A 156 -5.56 1.78 18.00
C HIS A 156 -4.49 0.74 17.67
N VAL A 157 -4.75 0.01 16.58
CA VAL A 157 -3.79 -0.93 15.97
C VAL A 157 -3.19 -0.30 14.71
N TRP A 158 -1.90 -0.46 14.50
CA TRP A 158 -1.26 -0.17 13.22
C TRP A 158 -0.15 -1.16 12.90
N PHE A 159 0.28 -1.13 11.64
CA PHE A 159 1.27 -2.05 11.12
C PHE A 159 2.44 -1.29 10.50
N ALA A 160 3.62 -1.87 10.55
CA ALA A 160 4.76 -1.41 9.77
C ALA A 160 5.49 -2.59 9.14
N ALA A 161 6.08 -2.38 7.97
CA ALA A 161 6.92 -3.38 7.33
C ALA A 161 8.25 -3.55 8.10
N THR A 162 8.81 -4.75 8.10
CA THR A 162 10.15 -5.06 8.60
C THR A 162 11.04 -5.61 7.48
N PRO A 163 12.30 -5.16 7.36
CA PRO A 163 12.89 -4.02 8.08
C PRO A 163 12.19 -2.71 7.69
N ALA A 164 12.19 -1.73 8.59
CA ALA A 164 11.63 -0.42 8.29
C ALA A 164 12.41 0.24 7.14
N ALA A 165 11.70 0.79 6.15
CA ALA A 165 12.34 1.57 5.10
C ALA A 165 13.04 2.81 5.71
N GLY A 166 14.28 3.08 5.30
CA GLY A 166 15.00 4.31 5.70
C GLY A 166 15.80 4.23 6.99
N GLY A 167 15.98 3.05 7.60
CA GLY A 167 16.90 2.88 8.74
C GLY A 167 16.46 3.60 10.02
N VAL A 168 15.16 3.89 10.16
CA VAL A 168 14.57 4.35 11.42
C VAL A 168 14.84 3.28 12.48
N GLU A 169 15.28 3.71 13.67
CA GLU A 169 15.53 2.81 14.81
C GLU A 169 14.32 1.90 15.02
N GLU A 170 14.53 0.59 14.89
CA GLU A 170 13.44 -0.37 14.99
C GLU A 170 12.88 -0.36 16.40
N VAL A 171 11.60 -0.01 16.54
CA VAL A 171 10.91 -0.13 17.82
C VAL A 171 10.94 -1.61 18.25
N PRO A 172 11.56 -1.93 19.40
CA PRO A 172 11.68 -3.31 19.84
C PRO A 172 10.30 -3.88 20.21
N ASP A 173 10.19 -5.20 20.08
CA ASP A 173 9.02 -5.92 20.57
C ASP A 173 8.90 -5.79 22.09
N GLY A 174 7.68 -5.91 22.60
CA GLY A 174 7.37 -5.88 24.01
C GLY A 174 6.38 -4.79 24.39
N ARG A 175 6.48 -4.33 25.63
CA ARG A 175 5.54 -3.42 26.26
C ARG A 175 6.27 -2.21 26.82
N VAL A 176 5.77 -1.02 26.51
CA VAL A 176 6.22 0.24 27.13
C VAL A 176 4.98 0.98 27.63
N SER A 177 4.99 1.38 28.90
CA SER A 177 3.88 2.11 29.52
C SER A 177 4.38 3.41 30.13
N THR A 178 3.63 4.49 29.96
CA THR A 178 3.88 5.78 30.61
C THR A 178 2.57 6.54 30.75
N GLU A 179 2.37 7.21 31.89
CA GLU A 179 1.25 8.14 32.12
C GLU A 179 -0.14 7.63 31.73
N GLY A 180 -0.46 6.38 32.09
CA GLY A 180 -1.77 5.74 31.84
C GLY A 180 -1.96 5.19 30.42
N TRP A 181 -0.92 5.25 29.58
CA TRP A 181 -0.91 4.71 28.24
C TRP A 181 0.13 3.59 28.10
N THR A 182 -0.17 2.65 27.22
CA THR A 182 0.69 1.51 26.90
C THR A 182 0.81 1.34 25.39
N ARG A 183 2.04 1.16 24.90
CA ARG A 183 2.32 0.62 23.58
C ARG A 183 2.76 -0.84 23.70
N LEU A 184 2.11 -1.70 22.94
CA LEU A 184 2.50 -3.09 22.74
C LEU A 184 3.01 -3.25 21.30
N VAL A 185 4.09 -4.00 21.12
CA VAL A 185 4.70 -4.27 19.81
C VAL A 185 5.04 -5.75 19.69
N ARG A 186 4.71 -6.35 18.54
CA ARG A 186 5.10 -7.71 18.20
C ARG A 186 5.46 -7.82 16.73
N THR A 187 6.61 -8.41 16.44
CA THR A 187 7.04 -8.75 15.08
C THR A 187 6.46 -10.10 14.69
N VAL A 188 5.87 -10.17 13.50
CA VAL A 188 5.25 -11.36 12.92
C VAL A 188 5.60 -11.39 11.44
N GLY A 189 6.42 -12.35 11.02
CA GLY A 189 6.87 -12.47 9.64
C GLY A 189 7.60 -11.20 9.18
N SER A 190 7.07 -10.57 8.14
CA SER A 190 7.59 -9.36 7.50
C SER A 190 6.94 -8.07 8.02
N ALA A 191 6.16 -8.14 9.10
CA ALA A 191 5.47 -6.99 9.69
C ALA A 191 5.70 -6.87 11.21
N LYS A 192 5.57 -5.64 11.71
CA LYS A 192 5.32 -5.34 13.12
C LYS A 192 3.87 -4.95 13.31
N VAL A 193 3.23 -5.55 14.32
CA VAL A 193 1.92 -5.16 14.83
C VAL A 193 2.13 -4.29 16.06
N PHE A 194 1.54 -3.11 16.05
CA PHE A 194 1.58 -2.15 17.14
C PHE A 194 0.17 -1.94 17.67
N VAL A 195 0.05 -1.79 18.99
CA VAL A 195 -1.18 -1.37 19.65
C VAL A 195 -0.87 -0.28 20.66
N LEU A 196 -1.48 0.89 20.49
CA LEU A 196 -1.54 1.93 21.52
C LEU A 196 -2.84 1.76 22.27
N THR A 197 -2.80 1.82 23.59
CA THR A 197 -3.97 1.56 24.44
C THR A 197 -3.87 2.31 25.77
N ASP A 198 -5.02 2.61 26.36
CA ASP A 198 -5.14 3.11 27.72
C ASP A 198 -5.38 1.94 28.70
N ASP A 199 -5.46 2.23 30.00
CA ASP A 199 -5.69 1.20 31.02
C ASP A 199 -7.06 0.51 30.89
N ALA A 200 -8.07 1.18 30.33
CA ALA A 200 -9.41 0.61 30.17
C ALA A 200 -9.49 -0.43 29.04
N HIS A 201 -8.66 -0.29 28.00
CA HIS A 201 -8.63 -1.17 26.83
C HIS A 201 -7.44 -2.14 26.83
N LEU A 202 -6.63 -2.16 27.89
CA LEU A 202 -5.40 -2.96 27.94
C LEU A 202 -5.63 -4.46 27.69
N GLY A 203 -6.71 -5.04 28.25
CA GLY A 203 -7.03 -6.45 28.05
C GLY A 203 -7.37 -6.80 26.59
N GLU A 204 -8.02 -5.88 25.86
CA GLU A 204 -8.26 -6.04 24.43
C GLU A 204 -6.95 -5.95 23.64
N ALA A 205 -6.11 -4.97 23.96
CA ALA A 205 -4.81 -4.77 23.32
C ALA A 205 -3.87 -5.97 23.49
N GLU A 206 -3.81 -6.55 24.69
CA GLU A 206 -3.04 -7.77 24.97
C GLU A 206 -3.53 -8.96 24.13
N ARG A 207 -4.85 -9.09 23.96
CA ARG A 207 -5.44 -10.12 23.11
C ARG A 207 -5.16 -9.91 21.63
N ILE A 208 -5.23 -8.66 21.13
CA ILE A 208 -4.85 -8.30 19.76
C ILE A 208 -3.42 -8.81 19.52
N ILE A 209 -2.45 -8.39 20.34
CA ILE A 209 -1.05 -8.79 20.18
C ILE A 209 -0.84 -10.30 20.32
N ALA A 210 -1.55 -10.96 21.24
CA ALA A 210 -1.47 -12.41 21.41
C ALA A 210 -1.97 -13.19 20.18
N SER A 211 -3.01 -12.69 19.52
CA SER A 211 -3.62 -13.31 18.33
C SER A 211 -2.78 -13.19 17.05
N ALA A 212 -1.81 -12.26 17.05
CA ALA A 212 -0.98 -11.95 15.89
C ALA A 212 -0.18 -13.18 15.44
N ARG A 213 -0.30 -13.53 14.17
CA ARG A 213 0.25 -14.75 13.57
C ARG A 213 0.59 -14.54 12.09
N GLN A 214 1.55 -15.32 11.60
CA GLN A 214 1.93 -15.25 10.19
C GLN A 214 0.95 -16.08 9.35
N SER A 215 0.62 -15.59 8.16
CA SER A 215 -0.18 -16.34 7.16
C SER A 215 0.29 -16.03 5.75
N ALA A 216 0.34 -17.07 4.92
CA ALA A 216 0.60 -16.92 3.48
C ALA A 216 -0.63 -16.47 2.69
N VAL A 217 -1.83 -16.69 3.24
CA VAL A 217 -3.12 -16.33 2.63
C VAL A 217 -4.03 -15.82 3.75
N ASP A 218 -4.65 -14.66 3.54
CA ASP A 218 -5.54 -14.07 4.54
C ASP A 218 -6.95 -14.72 4.56
N GLN A 219 -7.84 -14.19 5.39
CA GLN A 219 -9.21 -14.70 5.55
C GLN A 219 -10.09 -14.54 4.30
N HIS A 220 -9.72 -13.66 3.37
CA HIS A 220 -10.43 -13.39 2.13
C HIS A 220 -9.79 -14.13 0.93
N GLY A 221 -8.76 -14.95 1.18
CA GLY A 221 -8.05 -15.69 0.13
C GLY A 221 -6.98 -14.86 -0.58
N CYS A 222 -6.66 -13.66 -0.10
CA CYS A 222 -5.58 -12.84 -0.64
C CYS A 222 -4.23 -13.40 -0.19
N ALA A 223 -3.39 -13.81 -1.14
CA ALA A 223 -2.04 -14.26 -0.85
C ALA A 223 -1.18 -13.10 -0.31
N ALA A 224 -0.20 -13.38 0.54
CA ALA A 224 0.72 -12.38 1.04
C ALA A 224 1.53 -11.73 -0.10
N SER A 225 1.80 -12.48 -1.19
CA SER A 225 2.47 -11.99 -2.40
C SER A 225 1.63 -12.29 -3.64
N SER A 226 1.68 -11.39 -4.63
CA SER A 226 0.95 -11.51 -5.89
C SER A 226 1.84 -11.20 -7.11
N PRO A 227 1.61 -11.85 -8.27
CA PRO A 227 2.31 -11.50 -9.50
C PRO A 227 2.14 -10.04 -9.95
N ILE A 228 1.10 -9.32 -9.49
CA ILE A 228 0.90 -7.89 -9.77
C ILE A 228 2.11 -7.04 -9.33
N GLN A 229 2.87 -7.50 -8.33
CA GLN A 229 4.07 -6.87 -7.78
C GLN A 229 5.29 -6.90 -8.73
N ALA A 230 5.13 -7.21 -10.01
CA ALA A 230 6.23 -7.30 -10.98
C ALA A 230 6.95 -5.97 -11.26
N GLY A 231 6.51 -4.85 -10.66
CA GLY A 231 7.07 -3.52 -10.84
C GLY A 231 6.86 -2.94 -12.25
N ARG A 232 5.91 -3.49 -13.01
CA ARG A 232 5.51 -3.09 -14.36
C ARG A 232 4.09 -3.55 -14.66
N PHE A 233 3.55 -3.14 -15.80
CA PHE A 233 2.26 -3.65 -16.27
C PHE A 233 2.34 -5.16 -16.48
N VAL A 234 1.50 -5.90 -15.78
CA VAL A 234 1.29 -7.32 -15.99
C VAL A 234 -0.20 -7.64 -16.01
N SER A 235 -0.58 -8.64 -16.78
CA SER A 235 -1.93 -9.18 -16.77
C SER A 235 -2.02 -10.40 -15.85
N PRO A 236 -3.22 -10.76 -15.36
CA PRO A 236 -3.43 -12.00 -14.64
C PRO A 236 -2.87 -13.22 -15.40
N PRO A 237 -2.21 -14.17 -14.74
CA PRO A 237 -1.56 -15.30 -15.41
C PRO A 237 -2.56 -16.32 -16.00
N ALA A 238 -3.79 -16.34 -15.48
CA ALA A 238 -4.90 -17.15 -15.97
C ALA A 238 -6.00 -16.21 -16.49
N PRO A 239 -5.92 -15.80 -17.77
CA PRO A 239 -6.88 -14.87 -18.34
C PRO A 239 -8.28 -15.48 -18.40
N PHE A 240 -9.30 -14.66 -18.20
CA PHE A 240 -10.69 -15.05 -18.38
C PHE A 240 -11.51 -13.89 -18.94
N ASP A 241 -12.66 -14.20 -19.54
CA ASP A 241 -13.57 -13.16 -20.03
C ASP A 241 -14.59 -12.81 -18.94
N LEU A 242 -14.36 -11.68 -18.26
CA LEU A 242 -15.24 -11.19 -17.20
C LEU A 242 -16.65 -10.84 -17.74
N ALA A 243 -16.78 -10.50 -19.02
CA ALA A 243 -18.07 -10.20 -19.64
C ALA A 243 -19.00 -11.42 -19.72
N ARG A 244 -18.45 -12.64 -19.57
CA ARG A 244 -19.17 -13.91 -19.61
C ARG A 244 -19.51 -14.47 -18.24
N LEU A 245 -19.17 -13.78 -17.16
CA LEU A 245 -19.62 -14.14 -15.82
C LEU A 245 -21.06 -13.66 -15.62
N ASP A 246 -21.98 -14.60 -15.41
CA ASP A 246 -23.37 -14.23 -15.12
C ASP A 246 -23.53 -13.75 -13.67
N THR A 247 -22.88 -14.44 -12.74
CA THR A 247 -22.95 -14.17 -11.29
C THR A 247 -21.62 -14.39 -10.61
N VAL A 248 -21.44 -13.74 -9.45
CA VAL A 248 -20.37 -13.99 -8.50
C VAL A 248 -20.95 -14.08 -7.09
N ASP A 249 -20.43 -15.01 -6.30
CA ASP A 249 -20.82 -15.21 -4.90
C ASP A 249 -20.17 -14.13 -4.02
N SER A 250 -18.89 -13.86 -4.26
CA SER A 250 -18.11 -12.83 -3.58
C SER A 250 -17.00 -12.27 -4.45
N VAL A 251 -16.54 -11.07 -4.11
CA VAL A 251 -15.35 -10.43 -4.66
C VAL A 251 -14.45 -10.01 -3.50
N ALA A 252 -13.31 -10.69 -3.35
CA ALA A 252 -12.28 -10.23 -2.43
C ALA A 252 -11.43 -9.14 -3.12
N VAL A 253 -11.19 -8.05 -2.41
CA VAL A 253 -10.35 -6.93 -2.83
C VAL A 253 -9.04 -7.03 -2.08
N CYS A 254 -7.96 -7.36 -2.80
CA CYS A 254 -6.62 -7.56 -2.24
C CYS A 254 -5.71 -6.40 -2.67
N HIS A 255 -5.36 -5.50 -1.75
CA HIS A 255 -4.54 -4.31 -2.04
C HIS A 255 -3.06 -4.62 -1.81
N TYR A 256 -2.19 -4.35 -2.77
CA TYR A 256 -0.76 -4.68 -2.73
C TYR A 256 0.14 -3.46 -2.91
N ASP A 257 1.30 -3.51 -2.26
CA ASP A 257 2.46 -2.65 -2.47
C ASP A 257 3.29 -3.19 -3.65
N LEU A 258 3.34 -2.41 -4.73
CA LEU A 258 4.08 -2.76 -5.96
C LEU A 258 5.55 -2.36 -5.89
N SER A 259 5.97 -1.61 -4.88
CA SER A 259 7.39 -1.31 -4.65
C SER A 259 8.15 -2.52 -4.09
N ARG A 260 7.43 -3.54 -3.61
CA ARG A 260 7.99 -4.79 -3.10
C ARG A 260 8.09 -5.84 -4.20
N PRO A 261 9.18 -6.63 -4.27
CA PRO A 261 9.34 -7.65 -5.31
C PRO A 261 8.30 -8.79 -5.21
N VAL A 262 7.94 -9.36 -6.36
CA VAL A 262 7.18 -10.63 -6.44
C VAL A 262 7.88 -11.72 -5.62
N GLY A 263 7.09 -12.51 -4.90
CA GLY A 263 7.59 -13.56 -4.01
C GLY A 263 7.90 -13.05 -2.59
N THR A 264 7.83 -11.74 -2.35
CA THR A 264 7.89 -11.16 -1.01
C THR A 264 6.51 -10.69 -0.56
N PRO A 265 6.17 -10.77 0.73
CA PRO A 265 4.91 -10.25 1.24
C PRO A 265 4.73 -8.78 0.85
N GLY A 266 3.58 -8.44 0.27
CA GLY A 266 3.22 -7.09 -0.19
C GLY A 266 1.73 -6.77 -0.05
N LEU A 267 0.90 -7.67 0.49
CA LEU A 267 -0.50 -7.37 0.83
C LEU A 267 -0.56 -6.22 1.84
N LEU A 268 -1.31 -5.16 1.59
CA LEU A 268 -1.44 -4.01 2.50
C LEU A 268 -2.71 -4.09 3.33
N ALA A 269 -3.80 -4.50 2.68
CA ALA A 269 -5.12 -4.66 3.27
C ALA A 269 -5.99 -5.51 2.35
N SER A 270 -7.09 -6.00 2.90
CA SER A 270 -8.11 -6.71 2.13
C SER A 270 -9.50 -6.51 2.73
N HIS A 271 -10.51 -6.69 1.90
CA HIS A 271 -11.90 -6.88 2.33
C HIS A 271 -12.64 -7.75 1.32
N GLU A 272 -13.86 -8.14 1.64
CA GLU A 272 -14.71 -8.91 0.74
C GLU A 272 -16.08 -8.24 0.59
N LEU A 273 -16.51 -8.15 -0.67
CA LEU A 273 -17.89 -7.84 -1.03
C LEU A 273 -18.62 -9.17 -1.27
N GLY A 274 -19.74 -9.37 -0.59
CA GLY A 274 -20.61 -10.53 -0.79
C GLY A 274 -21.97 -10.14 -1.37
N GLY A 275 -22.69 -11.13 -1.92
CA GLY A 275 -24.10 -10.99 -2.32
C GLY A 275 -24.34 -9.81 -3.26
N ALA A 276 -25.30 -8.95 -2.92
CA ALA A 276 -25.69 -7.82 -3.77
C ALA A 276 -24.54 -6.84 -4.08
N GLY A 277 -23.59 -6.65 -3.16
CA GLY A 277 -22.42 -5.80 -3.39
C GLY A 277 -21.48 -6.38 -4.44
N ALA A 278 -21.23 -7.69 -4.37
CA ALA A 278 -20.43 -8.42 -5.36
C ALA A 278 -21.09 -8.39 -6.75
N THR A 279 -22.40 -8.64 -6.80
CA THR A 279 -23.19 -8.59 -8.04
C THR A 279 -23.19 -7.18 -8.65
N ALA A 280 -23.37 -6.14 -7.84
CA ALA A 280 -23.35 -4.75 -8.31
C ALA A 280 -21.97 -4.37 -8.87
N LEU A 281 -20.90 -4.77 -8.19
CA LEU A 281 -19.54 -4.53 -8.68
C LEU A 281 -19.30 -5.25 -10.01
N LEU A 282 -19.65 -6.53 -10.14
CA LEU A 282 -19.53 -7.27 -11.40
C LEU A 282 -20.26 -6.55 -12.54
N ALA A 283 -21.52 -6.16 -12.33
CA ALA A 283 -22.32 -5.46 -13.32
C ALA A 283 -21.69 -4.11 -13.72
N ALA A 284 -21.16 -3.35 -12.76
CA ALA A 284 -20.46 -2.09 -13.02
C ALA A 284 -19.18 -2.29 -13.84
N ILE A 285 -18.41 -3.35 -13.56
CA ILE A 285 -17.23 -3.70 -14.36
C ILE A 285 -17.66 -4.06 -15.79
N GLN A 286 -18.68 -4.90 -15.96
CA GLN A 286 -19.17 -5.32 -17.29
C GLN A 286 -19.71 -4.16 -18.13
N ALA A 287 -20.35 -3.19 -17.50
CA ALA A 287 -20.87 -1.99 -18.16
C ALA A 287 -19.77 -0.98 -18.54
N ALA A 288 -18.60 -1.06 -17.91
CA ALA A 288 -17.52 -0.11 -18.15
C ALA A 288 -16.94 -0.24 -19.57
N PRO A 289 -16.58 0.88 -20.23
CA PRO A 289 -15.99 0.86 -21.56
C PRO A 289 -14.72 0.00 -21.63
N VAL A 290 -14.54 -0.68 -22.75
CA VAL A 290 -13.31 -1.40 -23.07
C VAL A 290 -12.23 -0.40 -23.50
N GLY A 291 -10.98 -0.64 -23.12
CA GLY A 291 -9.80 0.14 -23.51
C GLY A 291 -8.96 0.65 -22.34
N GLY A 292 -9.47 0.56 -21.11
CA GLY A 292 -8.81 1.10 -19.92
C GLY A 292 -9.02 2.60 -19.74
N GLY A 293 -8.21 3.20 -18.88
CA GLY A 293 -8.31 4.59 -18.43
C GLY A 293 -9.22 4.78 -17.21
N PRO A 294 -9.50 6.03 -16.81
CA PRO A 294 -8.94 7.25 -17.39
C PRO A 294 -7.42 7.29 -17.17
N ASP A 295 -6.70 7.94 -18.08
CA ASP A 295 -5.26 8.16 -17.97
C ASP A 295 -4.99 9.67 -18.00
N THR A 296 -3.90 10.12 -17.37
CA THR A 296 -3.54 11.55 -17.37
C THR A 296 -2.03 11.74 -17.61
N PRO A 297 -1.49 11.27 -18.74
CA PRO A 297 -0.05 11.33 -18.99
C PRO A 297 0.48 12.78 -19.04
N ASP A 298 -0.35 13.73 -19.48
CA ASP A 298 0.06 15.14 -19.67
C ASP A 298 0.19 15.93 -18.36
N THR A 299 -0.49 15.50 -17.29
CA THR A 299 -0.49 16.18 -15.98
C THR A 299 0.24 15.38 -14.91
N CYS A 300 0.77 14.22 -15.28
CA CYS A 300 1.48 13.31 -14.40
C CYS A 300 2.99 13.42 -14.65
N VAL A 301 3.80 13.03 -13.66
CA VAL A 301 5.25 12.92 -13.85
C VAL A 301 5.49 11.85 -14.92
N THR A 302 6.13 12.23 -16.03
CA THR A 302 6.33 11.35 -17.19
C THR A 302 6.83 9.97 -16.77
N GLU A 303 6.19 8.92 -17.29
CA GLU A 303 6.53 7.50 -17.03
C GLU A 303 6.41 7.04 -15.57
N ARG A 304 5.64 7.73 -14.73
CA ARG A 304 5.40 7.25 -13.36
C ARG A 304 4.39 6.09 -13.34
N TRP A 305 4.90 4.96 -12.83
CA TRP A 305 4.12 3.81 -12.39
C TRP A 305 3.57 4.10 -10.99
N GLY A 306 2.41 3.55 -10.70
CA GLY A 306 1.87 3.59 -9.34
C GLY A 306 2.63 2.66 -8.40
N ASP A 307 2.57 2.98 -7.12
CA ASP A 307 3.27 2.26 -6.06
C ASP A 307 2.38 1.18 -5.45
N THR A 308 1.10 1.14 -5.84
CA THR A 308 0.11 0.20 -5.33
C THR A 308 -0.79 -0.37 -6.43
N GLY A 309 -1.44 -1.50 -6.16
CA GLY A 309 -2.35 -2.15 -7.11
C GLY A 309 -3.33 -3.07 -6.39
N ILE A 310 -4.46 -3.39 -7.03
CA ILE A 310 -5.47 -4.28 -6.44
C ILE A 310 -5.59 -5.56 -7.28
N VAL A 311 -5.71 -6.70 -6.62
CA VAL A 311 -6.23 -7.94 -7.22
C VAL A 311 -7.67 -8.13 -6.76
N LEU A 312 -8.59 -8.21 -7.71
CA LEU A 312 -9.95 -8.67 -7.47
C LEU A 312 -9.97 -10.18 -7.62
N ARG A 313 -10.36 -10.90 -6.57
CA ARG A 313 -10.60 -12.34 -6.64
C ARG A 313 -12.10 -12.58 -6.69
N LEU A 314 -12.61 -12.87 -7.87
CA LEU A 314 -14.02 -13.14 -8.14
C LEU A 314 -14.28 -14.61 -7.88
N THR A 315 -15.13 -14.94 -6.91
CA THR A 315 -15.56 -16.31 -6.64
C THR A 315 -16.92 -16.55 -7.29
N ALA A 316 -17.00 -17.57 -8.15
CA ALA A 316 -18.23 -18.01 -8.80
C ALA A 316 -18.19 -19.53 -8.97
N ASP A 317 -19.29 -20.21 -8.66
CA ASP A 317 -19.45 -21.66 -8.82
C ASP A 317 -18.35 -22.49 -8.13
N GLY A 318 -17.84 -21.99 -6.99
CA GLY A 318 -16.77 -22.63 -6.22
C GLY A 318 -15.35 -22.40 -6.76
N SER A 319 -15.20 -21.78 -7.93
CA SER A 319 -13.93 -21.38 -8.53
C SER A 319 -13.61 -19.91 -8.24
N SER A 320 -12.32 -19.56 -8.26
CA SER A 320 -11.87 -18.16 -8.14
C SER A 320 -11.07 -17.72 -9.36
N ARG A 321 -11.34 -16.52 -9.86
CA ARG A 321 -10.65 -15.89 -10.99
C ARG A 321 -10.13 -14.51 -10.59
N GLU A 322 -9.03 -14.08 -11.18
CA GLU A 322 -8.35 -12.85 -10.77
C GLU A 322 -8.35 -11.80 -11.86
N ALA A 323 -8.77 -10.59 -11.52
CA ALA A 323 -8.58 -9.40 -12.35
C ALA A 323 -7.67 -8.41 -11.60
N TYR A 324 -6.82 -7.68 -12.32
CA TYR A 324 -5.91 -6.69 -11.75
C TYR A 324 -6.44 -5.29 -11.98
N VAL A 325 -6.33 -4.43 -10.97
CA VAL A 325 -6.76 -3.05 -11.02
C VAL A 325 -5.55 -2.14 -10.84
N TYR A 326 -5.34 -1.29 -11.84
CA TYR A 326 -4.34 -0.23 -11.83
C TYR A 326 -5.08 1.11 -11.82
N TYR A 327 -4.81 1.95 -10.84
CA TYR A 327 -5.61 3.16 -10.57
C TYR A 327 -4.79 4.40 -10.17
N ASP A 328 -3.52 4.25 -9.85
CA ASP A 328 -2.62 5.32 -9.44
C ASP A 328 -1.53 5.62 -10.49
N TRP A 329 -1.69 5.09 -11.71
CA TRP A 329 -0.67 5.19 -12.77
C TRP A 329 -0.94 6.41 -13.64
N CYS A 330 0.07 6.91 -14.35
CA CYS A 330 -0.17 7.96 -15.35
C CYS A 330 -0.88 7.43 -16.60
N PHE A 331 -0.71 6.14 -16.90
CA PHE A 331 -1.21 5.45 -18.09
C PHE A 331 -1.58 4.00 -17.79
N GLY A 332 -2.43 3.42 -18.64
CA GLY A 332 -2.78 2.01 -18.58
C GLY A 332 -3.65 1.63 -17.38
N ASN A 333 -4.31 2.60 -16.74
CA ASN A 333 -5.25 2.35 -15.65
C ASN A 333 -6.44 1.51 -16.15
N GLY A 334 -7.15 0.87 -15.23
CA GLY A 334 -8.30 0.02 -15.54
C GLY A 334 -8.27 -1.31 -14.81
N ILE A 335 -9.32 -2.09 -15.08
CA ILE A 335 -9.51 -3.46 -14.59
C ILE A 335 -9.18 -4.42 -15.73
N ASP A 336 -8.13 -5.22 -15.56
CA ASP A 336 -7.60 -6.17 -16.54
C ASP A 336 -7.85 -7.61 -16.09
N ASP A 337 -8.69 -8.34 -16.83
CA ASP A 337 -8.96 -9.78 -16.61
C ASP A 337 -8.00 -10.69 -17.41
N GLY A 338 -7.01 -10.09 -18.08
CA GLY A 338 -6.03 -10.77 -18.93
C GLY A 338 -6.51 -11.02 -20.36
N THR A 339 -7.80 -10.80 -20.65
CA THR A 339 -8.34 -10.79 -22.02
C THR A 339 -8.68 -9.37 -22.47
N THR A 340 -9.28 -8.59 -21.58
CA THR A 340 -9.86 -7.28 -21.83
C THR A 340 -9.55 -6.36 -20.65
N ARG A 341 -9.14 -5.13 -20.97
CA ARG A 341 -9.06 -4.05 -19.98
C ARG A 341 -10.27 -3.14 -20.08
N ARG A 342 -10.89 -2.86 -18.94
CA ARG A 342 -12.03 -1.96 -18.82
C ARG A 342 -11.68 -0.71 -18.02
N ALA A 343 -12.28 0.41 -18.41
CA ALA A 343 -12.05 1.70 -17.77
C ALA A 343 -12.51 1.71 -16.32
N LEU A 344 -11.81 2.46 -15.47
CA LEU A 344 -12.27 2.80 -14.13
C LEU A 344 -13.42 3.81 -14.24
N THR A 345 -14.44 3.57 -13.44
CA THR A 345 -15.60 4.43 -13.28
C THR A 345 -15.89 4.58 -11.78
N PRO A 346 -16.60 5.63 -11.36
CA PRO A 346 -17.07 5.76 -9.99
C PRO A 346 -17.75 4.49 -9.47
N GLU A 347 -18.55 3.86 -10.31
CA GLU A 347 -19.36 2.69 -9.97
C GLU A 347 -18.54 1.40 -9.80
N ASN A 348 -17.42 1.25 -10.52
CA ASN A 348 -16.57 0.04 -10.43
C ASN A 348 -15.30 0.23 -9.58
N CYS A 349 -14.84 1.46 -9.36
CA CYS A 349 -13.65 1.74 -8.57
C CYS A 349 -14.00 2.18 -7.14
N GLY A 350 -15.05 3.01 -6.96
CA GLY A 350 -15.47 3.48 -5.64
C GLY A 350 -15.69 2.37 -4.61
N PRO A 351 -16.41 1.27 -4.93
CA PRO A 351 -16.64 0.17 -3.99
C PRO A 351 -15.38 -0.59 -3.56
N LEU A 352 -14.25 -0.42 -4.25
CA LEU A 352 -12.99 -1.07 -3.89
C LEU A 352 -12.38 -0.47 -2.61
N TRP A 353 -12.76 0.75 -2.27
CA TRP A 353 -12.17 1.54 -1.19
C TRP A 353 -13.05 1.50 0.05
N SER A 354 -12.93 0.41 0.81
CA SER A 354 -13.66 0.23 2.05
C SER A 354 -12.78 -0.41 3.12
N GLY A 355 -13.16 -0.19 4.39
CA GLY A 355 -12.39 -0.70 5.52
C GLY A 355 -10.97 -0.12 5.58
N ARG A 356 -9.95 -1.00 5.57
CA ARG A 356 -8.54 -0.60 5.48
C ARG A 356 -8.01 -0.46 4.06
N VAL A 357 -8.77 -0.86 3.03
CA VAL A 357 -8.39 -0.58 1.64
C VAL A 357 -8.79 0.86 1.35
N VAL A 358 -7.79 1.73 1.28
CA VAL A 358 -7.98 3.17 1.18
C VAL A 358 -7.07 3.73 0.10
N VAL A 359 -7.60 4.70 -0.65
CA VAL A 359 -6.84 5.43 -1.67
C VAL A 359 -6.22 6.67 -1.02
N TRP A 360 -4.89 6.72 -0.95
CA TRP A 360 -4.15 7.85 -0.36
C TRP A 360 -3.64 8.85 -1.39
N SER A 361 -3.55 8.42 -2.64
CA SER A 361 -3.00 9.20 -3.74
C SER A 361 -3.50 8.64 -5.06
N GLY A 362 -3.47 9.49 -6.08
CA GLY A 362 -3.77 9.12 -7.45
C GLY A 362 -3.56 10.34 -8.34
N SER A 363 -3.34 10.10 -9.62
CA SER A 363 -3.29 11.18 -10.62
C SER A 363 -4.71 11.65 -10.94
N GLY A 364 -4.86 12.92 -11.35
CA GLY A 364 -6.13 13.67 -11.40
C GLY A 364 -7.40 12.87 -11.71
N ALA A 365 -7.54 12.33 -12.94
CA ALA A 365 -8.76 11.67 -13.37
C ALA A 365 -8.95 10.25 -12.79
N PRO A 366 -7.92 9.38 -12.72
CA PRO A 366 -8.03 8.11 -11.99
C PRO A 366 -8.49 8.28 -10.55
N PHE A 367 -7.92 9.24 -9.83
CA PHE A 367 -8.31 9.52 -8.45
C PHE A 367 -9.80 9.90 -8.37
N ALA A 368 -10.27 10.79 -9.25
CA ALA A 368 -11.68 11.20 -9.28
C ALA A 368 -12.64 10.03 -9.60
N ALA A 369 -12.22 9.07 -10.42
CA ALA A 369 -13.01 7.87 -10.71
C ALA A 369 -13.05 6.90 -9.53
N CYS A 370 -12.09 6.96 -8.63
CA CYS A 370 -11.94 6.03 -7.51
C CYS A 370 -12.32 6.65 -6.15
N ASP A 371 -12.41 7.98 -6.06
CA ASP A 371 -12.76 8.67 -4.82
C ASP A 371 -14.15 8.23 -4.32
N PRO A 372 -14.26 7.61 -3.13
CA PRO A 372 -15.55 7.19 -2.56
C PRO A 372 -16.54 8.34 -2.41
N ALA A 373 -16.04 9.58 -2.22
CA ALA A 373 -16.87 10.76 -2.11
C ALA A 373 -17.60 11.09 -3.43
N ALA A 374 -17.02 10.72 -4.58
CA ALA A 374 -17.65 10.92 -5.89
C ALA A 374 -18.90 10.04 -6.08
N VAL A 375 -18.96 8.88 -5.43
CA VAL A 375 -20.10 7.94 -5.50
C VAL A 375 -21.24 8.37 -4.57
N SER A 376 -20.91 8.95 -3.41
CA SER A 376 -21.89 9.29 -2.36
C SER A 376 -22.71 10.56 -2.67
N GLY A 377 -22.29 11.37 -3.64
CA GLY A 377 -22.94 12.65 -3.99
C GLY A 377 -24.14 12.56 -4.95
N LYS A 378 -24.61 11.36 -5.31
CA LYS A 378 -25.72 11.15 -6.27
C LYS A 378 -26.95 10.43 -5.70
N ALA A 379 -27.03 10.23 -4.38
CA ALA A 379 -28.17 9.58 -3.72
C ALA A 379 -29.28 10.59 -3.37
#